data_AF-A0A0D2UQK6-F1
#
_entry.id   AF-A0A0D2UQK6-F1
#
_cell.length_a   1.000
_cell.length_b   1.000
_cell.length_c   1.000
_cell.angle_alpha   90.00
_cell.angle_beta   90.00
_cell.angle_gamma   90.00
#
_symmetry.space_group_name_H-M   'P 1'
#
loop_
_entity.id
_entity.type
_entity.pdbx_description
1 polymer ?
#
loop_
_entity_poly.entity_id
_entity_poly.type
_entity_poly.pdbx_seq_one_letter_code
_entity_poly.pdbx_strand_id
1 'polypeptide(L)'
;MGAETLLKNGEARVQLDPKVPLILGLQPAALIDHVARVDGSLFDQIPGERGGSIPVAMEELEHILSELKRHVLASADDSSPMKTMAGGSVANTIRGLSSGFGVNCGMIGAYGDDEQGQLFACNMNTSGVNVSRLRKKKGPTAQCVCLVDAFGNRTMRPCLATAVKVQGDELTKGDFSGSKWLVMRFGAFNLEVIQAAIRIAKQQGVSVSLDLASFECVTFVRWCGILEYLFNSYWSQGILISALPMRMRQQNC
;
A
#
# COMPACT_ATOMS: atom_id res chain seq x y z
N MET A 1 -15.67 34.34 -46.57
CA MET A 1 -15.66 32.97 -47.14
C MET A 1 -14.21 32.54 -47.20
N GLY A 2 -13.71 31.82 -46.20
CA GLY A 2 -13.55 30.34 -46.20
C GLY A 2 -12.10 30.01 -46.61
N ALA A 3 -11.19 29.69 -45.67
CA ALA A 3 -10.73 28.34 -45.29
C ALA A 3 -9.99 27.63 -46.46
N GLU A 4 -8.77 27.06 -46.36
CA GLU A 4 -8.08 26.28 -45.33
C GLU A 4 -6.54 26.38 -45.53
N THR A 5 -5.74 26.66 -44.49
CA THR A 5 -5.01 25.74 -43.59
C THR A 5 -3.75 25.08 -44.17
N LEU A 6 -2.55 25.53 -43.75
CA LEU A 6 -1.38 24.68 -43.57
C LEU A 6 -0.49 25.24 -42.44
N LEU A 7 -0.52 24.52 -41.32
CA LEU A 7 0.15 24.78 -40.04
C LEU A 7 1.68 24.64 -40.15
N LYS A 8 2.44 25.60 -39.61
CA LYS A 8 3.71 25.37 -38.89
C LYS A 8 3.97 26.51 -37.91
N ASN A 9 3.75 26.26 -36.61
CA ASN A 9 4.54 26.78 -35.49
C ASN A 9 3.95 26.30 -34.15
N GLY A 10 4.84 25.98 -33.21
CA GLY A 10 4.51 25.82 -31.79
C GLY A 10 4.47 24.38 -31.31
N GLU A 11 5.54 23.94 -30.65
CA GLU A 11 5.57 23.81 -29.19
C GLU A 11 6.86 23.10 -28.79
N ALA A 12 7.69 23.83 -28.04
CA ALA A 12 8.78 23.24 -27.30
C ALA A 12 8.21 22.10 -26.45
N ARG A 13 8.70 20.87 -26.67
CA ARG A 13 8.56 19.81 -25.68
C ARG A 13 9.31 20.27 -24.44
N VAL A 14 8.61 20.91 -23.53
CA VAL A 14 9.07 21.07 -22.15
C VAL A 14 9.19 19.65 -21.61
N GLN A 15 10.41 19.11 -21.63
CA GLN A 15 10.75 18.02 -20.73
C GLN A 15 10.57 18.59 -19.33
N LEU A 16 9.38 18.40 -18.76
CA LEU A 16 9.14 18.61 -17.35
C LEU A 16 10.08 17.65 -16.64
N ASP A 17 11.18 18.20 -16.13
CA ASP A 17 12.06 17.54 -15.18
C ASP A 17 11.15 16.81 -14.17
N PRO A 18 11.22 15.47 -14.01
CA PRO A 18 10.24 14.73 -13.23
C PRO A 18 10.21 15.30 -11.82
N LYS A 19 9.18 16.10 -11.57
CA LYS A 19 9.10 16.99 -10.43
C LYS A 19 9.26 16.15 -9.18
N VAL A 20 10.31 16.41 -8.40
CA VAL A 20 10.60 15.65 -7.18
C VAL A 20 9.32 15.53 -6.34
N PRO A 21 8.91 14.32 -5.94
CA PRO A 21 7.64 14.12 -5.23
C PRO A 21 7.55 15.01 -4.00
N LEU A 22 6.43 15.72 -3.83
CA LEU A 22 6.18 16.49 -2.62
C LEU A 22 5.97 15.56 -1.43
N ILE A 23 5.20 14.49 -1.64
CA ILE A 23 4.88 13.47 -0.65
C ILE A 23 5.40 12.11 -1.12
N LEU A 24 6.15 11.42 -0.26
CA LEU A 24 6.59 10.05 -0.47
C LEU A 24 5.76 9.10 0.38
N GLY A 25 5.35 7.98 -0.20
CA GLY A 25 4.93 6.81 0.56
C GLY A 25 6.09 5.86 0.78
N LEU A 26 6.18 5.27 1.97
CA LEU A 26 6.99 4.08 2.21
C LEU A 26 6.08 2.86 2.40
N GLN A 27 6.03 2.01 1.37
CA GLN A 27 5.39 0.69 1.42
C GLN A 27 6.48 -0.37 1.15
N PRO A 28 7.05 -0.99 2.20
CA PRO A 28 8.27 -1.78 2.04
C PRO A 28 8.16 -2.91 1.00
N ALA A 29 7.02 -3.60 0.98
CA ALA A 29 6.65 -4.60 -0.02
C ALA A 29 5.42 -4.11 -0.79
N ALA A 30 5.50 -4.07 -2.11
CA ALA A 30 4.35 -3.92 -2.99
C ALA A 30 3.34 -5.04 -2.70
N LEU A 31 2.05 -4.71 -2.75
CA LEU A 31 0.95 -5.61 -2.43
C LEU A 31 -0.08 -5.54 -3.55
N ILE A 32 -0.52 -6.69 -4.04
CA ILE A 32 -1.68 -6.82 -4.91
C ILE A 32 -2.87 -7.32 -4.09
N ASP A 33 -3.99 -6.60 -4.18
CA ASP A 33 -5.26 -7.03 -3.59
C ASP A 33 -6.10 -7.76 -4.64
N HIS A 34 -6.55 -8.97 -4.31
CA HIS A 34 -7.54 -9.76 -5.02
C HIS A 34 -8.87 -9.65 -4.30
N VAL A 35 -9.72 -8.75 -4.78
CA VAL A 35 -11.00 -8.41 -4.12
C VAL A 35 -12.12 -9.20 -4.74
N ALA A 36 -12.76 -10.08 -3.96
CA ALA A 36 -13.91 -10.86 -4.40
C ALA A 36 -15.12 -10.61 -3.48
N ARG A 37 -16.30 -10.44 -4.07
CA ARG A 37 -17.56 -10.47 -3.32
C ARG A 37 -17.95 -11.93 -3.11
N VAL A 38 -18.27 -12.30 -1.87
CA VAL A 38 -18.58 -13.68 -1.50
C VAL A 38 -19.81 -13.74 -0.61
N ASP A 39 -20.54 -14.85 -0.69
CA ASP A 39 -21.62 -15.15 0.23
C ASP A 39 -21.10 -15.82 1.52
N GLY A 40 -22.01 -16.05 2.46
CA GLY A 40 -21.70 -16.65 3.76
C GLY A 40 -21.06 -18.05 3.70
N SER A 41 -21.30 -18.82 2.63
CA SER A 41 -20.92 -20.24 2.55
C SER A 41 -19.43 -20.45 2.24
N LEU A 42 -18.79 -19.46 1.61
CA LEU A 42 -17.36 -19.52 1.31
C LEU A 42 -16.49 -19.21 2.53
N PHE A 43 -17.00 -18.45 3.49
CA PHE A 43 -16.25 -18.12 4.70
C PHE A 43 -15.98 -19.33 5.58
N ASP A 44 -16.86 -20.34 5.56
CA ASP A 44 -16.70 -21.53 6.38
C ASP A 44 -15.61 -22.47 5.82
N GLN A 45 -15.20 -22.25 4.57
CA GLN A 45 -14.15 -23.00 3.87
C GLN A 45 -12.78 -22.32 3.96
N ILE A 46 -12.71 -21.08 4.47
CA ILE A 46 -11.50 -20.27 4.50
C ILE A 46 -11.10 -20.04 5.97
N PRO A 47 -9.83 -20.31 6.35
CA PRO A 47 -9.41 -20.20 7.74
C PRO A 47 -9.56 -18.77 8.28
N GLY A 48 -9.91 -18.65 9.56
CA GLY A 48 -9.91 -17.39 10.32
C GLY A 48 -11.25 -16.68 10.43
N GLU A 49 -11.33 -15.67 11.30
CA GLU A 49 -12.57 -14.96 11.58
C GLU A 49 -12.99 -14.01 10.45
N ARG A 50 -14.32 -13.83 10.29
CA ARG A 50 -14.91 -12.88 9.35
C ARG A 50 -14.62 -11.45 9.80
N GLY A 51 -14.27 -10.58 8.86
CA GLY A 51 -13.86 -9.19 9.12
C GLY A 51 -12.42 -9.05 9.62
N GLY A 52 -11.73 -10.17 9.92
CA GLY A 52 -10.36 -10.18 10.39
C GLY A 52 -9.33 -10.16 9.25
N SER A 53 -8.08 -9.86 9.63
CA SER A 53 -6.91 -9.92 8.75
C SER A 53 -5.86 -10.86 9.34
N ILE A 54 -5.64 -12.01 8.70
CA ILE A 54 -4.70 -13.04 9.19
C ILE A 54 -3.71 -13.37 8.07
N PRO A 55 -2.39 -13.28 8.31
CA PRO A 55 -1.40 -13.69 7.33
C PRO A 55 -1.53 -15.16 6.94
N VAL A 56 -1.35 -15.45 5.67
CA VAL A 56 -1.41 -16.83 5.12
C VAL A 56 -0.13 -17.17 4.36
N ALA A 57 0.14 -18.46 4.22
CA ALA A 57 1.19 -18.97 3.37
C ALA A 57 0.82 -18.85 1.88
N MET A 58 1.78 -19.06 0.98
CA MET A 58 1.52 -18.96 -0.47
C MET A 58 0.56 -20.06 -0.94
N GLU A 59 0.73 -21.27 -0.41
CA GLU A 59 -0.09 -22.43 -0.73
C GLU A 59 -1.57 -22.20 -0.33
N GLU A 60 -1.79 -21.56 0.81
CA GLU A 60 -3.12 -21.19 1.30
C GLU A 60 -3.74 -20.07 0.45
N LEU A 61 -2.95 -19.05 0.07
CA LEU A 61 -3.38 -17.99 -0.83
C LEU A 61 -3.83 -18.57 -2.18
N GLU A 62 -3.02 -19.45 -2.77
CA GLU A 62 -3.31 -20.12 -4.04
C GLU A 62 -4.56 -20.99 -3.95
N HIS A 63 -4.72 -21.72 -2.84
CA HIS A 63 -5.91 -22.51 -2.57
C HIS A 63 -7.17 -21.63 -2.53
N ILE A 64 -7.14 -20.53 -1.78
CA ILE A 64 -8.27 -19.59 -1.70
C ILE A 64 -8.60 -18.99 -3.07
N LEU A 65 -7.59 -18.58 -3.84
CA LEU A 65 -7.78 -18.04 -5.19
C LEU A 65 -8.38 -19.08 -6.15
N SER A 66 -7.99 -20.35 -6.03
CA SER A 66 -8.55 -21.46 -6.80
C SER A 66 -10.03 -21.68 -6.46
N GLU A 67 -10.37 -21.73 -5.16
CA GLU A 67 -11.75 -21.88 -4.72
C GLU A 67 -12.63 -20.72 -5.17
N LEU A 68 -12.12 -19.48 -5.09
CA LEU A 68 -12.82 -18.31 -5.62
C LEU A 68 -13.12 -18.46 -7.11
N LYS A 69 -12.12 -18.83 -7.94
CA LYS A 69 -12.32 -19.05 -9.38
C LYS A 69 -13.37 -20.13 -9.67
N ARG A 70 -13.40 -21.21 -8.88
CA ARG A 70 -14.36 -22.31 -9.05
C ARG A 70 -15.80 -21.88 -8.77
N HIS A 71 -16.04 -21.16 -7.67
CA HIS A 71 -17.38 -20.66 -7.32
C HIS A 71 -17.87 -19.59 -8.31
N VAL A 72 -16.94 -18.80 -8.84
CA VAL A 72 -17.18 -17.77 -9.85
C VAL A 72 -17.65 -18.33 -11.19
N LEU A 73 -17.04 -19.41 -11.67
CA LEU A 73 -17.44 -20.07 -12.91
C LEU A 73 -18.85 -20.68 -12.83
N ALA A 74 -19.35 -20.95 -11.62
CA ALA A 74 -20.71 -21.42 -11.38
C ALA A 74 -21.75 -20.28 -11.38
N SER A 75 -21.35 -19.02 -11.19
CA SER A 75 -22.23 -17.84 -11.14
C SER A 75 -22.04 -16.97 -12.40
N ALA A 76 -22.62 -17.40 -13.52
CA ALA A 76 -22.46 -16.75 -14.83
C ALA A 76 -23.31 -15.47 -14.98
N ASP A 77 -22.93 -14.39 -14.29
CA ASP A 77 -23.38 -13.02 -14.59
C ASP A 77 -22.15 -12.10 -14.77
N ASP A 78 -22.16 -11.31 -15.85
CA ASP A 78 -21.00 -10.93 -16.68
C ASP A 78 -20.06 -9.83 -16.13
N SER A 79 -19.80 -9.83 -14.82
CA SER A 79 -18.80 -8.96 -14.20
C SER A 79 -17.73 -9.79 -13.52
N SER A 80 -16.45 -9.62 -13.90
CA SER A 80 -15.32 -10.31 -13.26
C SER A 80 -15.47 -10.22 -11.73
N PRO A 81 -15.84 -11.32 -11.06
CA PRO A 81 -16.28 -11.29 -9.66
C PRO A 81 -15.12 -11.12 -8.70
N MET A 82 -13.91 -11.30 -9.19
CA MET A 82 -12.67 -10.92 -8.54
C MET A 82 -12.01 -9.78 -9.30
N LYS A 83 -11.62 -8.73 -8.58
CA LYS A 83 -10.85 -7.60 -9.09
C LYS A 83 -9.44 -7.65 -8.51
N THR A 84 -8.45 -7.66 -9.39
CA THR A 84 -7.03 -7.63 -9.02
C THR A 84 -6.50 -6.21 -9.24
N MET A 85 -5.93 -5.60 -8.20
CA MET A 85 -5.40 -4.24 -8.29
C MET A 85 -4.26 -3.99 -7.29
N ALA A 86 -3.49 -2.93 -7.51
CA ALA A 86 -2.51 -2.51 -6.52
C ALA A 86 -3.21 -2.18 -5.20
N GLY A 87 -2.71 -2.80 -4.14
CA GLY A 87 -3.22 -2.73 -2.80
C GLY A 87 -2.21 -2.16 -1.81
N GLY A 88 -2.53 -2.34 -0.54
CA GLY A 88 -1.71 -1.89 0.56
C GLY A 88 -2.05 -0.48 1.02
N SER A 89 -2.18 -0.36 2.33
CA SER A 89 -1.96 0.84 3.14
C SER A 89 -1.58 2.13 2.45
N VAL A 90 -0.27 2.30 2.44
CA VAL A 90 0.39 3.53 2.06
C VAL A 90 0.22 3.75 0.55
N ALA A 91 0.24 2.69 -0.26
CA ALA A 91 -0.05 2.77 -1.69
C ALA A 91 -1.44 3.30 -1.98
N ASN A 92 -2.47 2.86 -1.26
CA ASN A 92 -3.82 3.38 -1.41
C ASN A 92 -3.91 4.87 -1.06
N THR A 93 -3.27 5.29 0.04
CA THR A 93 -3.22 6.71 0.43
C THR A 93 -2.51 7.57 -0.61
N ILE A 94 -1.33 7.15 -1.05
CA ILE A 94 -0.53 7.88 -2.04
C ILE A 94 -1.21 7.94 -3.40
N ARG A 95 -1.80 6.82 -3.84
CA ARG A 95 -2.60 6.78 -5.06
C ARG A 95 -3.77 7.75 -4.97
N GLY A 96 -4.51 7.73 -3.86
CA GLY A 96 -5.64 8.64 -3.63
C GLY A 96 -5.23 10.12 -3.64
N LEU A 97 -4.12 10.47 -2.98
CA LEU A 97 -3.56 11.84 -3.00
C LEU A 97 -3.16 12.27 -4.42
N SER A 98 -2.53 11.38 -5.17
CA SER A 98 -2.10 11.64 -6.54
C SER A 98 -3.28 11.79 -7.51
N SER A 99 -4.07 10.73 -7.69
CA SER A 99 -5.11 10.70 -8.71
C SER A 99 -6.37 11.45 -8.31
N GLY A 100 -6.69 11.50 -7.01
CA GLY A 100 -7.91 12.14 -6.50
C GLY A 100 -7.76 13.63 -6.21
N PHE A 101 -6.56 14.07 -5.81
CA PHE A 101 -6.31 15.45 -5.38
C PHE A 101 -5.21 16.16 -6.17
N GLY A 102 -4.60 15.50 -7.16
CA GLY A 102 -3.56 16.10 -8.01
C GLY A 102 -2.25 16.40 -7.27
N VAL A 103 -2.02 15.79 -6.11
CA VAL A 103 -0.82 16.02 -5.31
C VAL A 103 0.35 15.26 -5.92
N ASN A 104 1.48 15.94 -6.15
CA ASN A 104 2.68 15.28 -6.65
C ASN A 104 3.24 14.27 -5.63
N CYS A 105 3.00 12.99 -5.86
CA CYS A 105 3.39 11.93 -4.95
C CYS A 105 4.36 10.93 -5.58
N GLY A 106 5.11 10.21 -4.74
CA GLY A 106 6.01 9.14 -5.14
C GLY A 106 5.99 7.99 -4.15
N MET A 107 6.57 6.86 -4.53
CA MET A 107 6.59 5.67 -3.69
C MET A 107 7.99 5.08 -3.56
N ILE A 108 8.39 4.78 -2.33
CA ILE A 108 9.53 3.95 -1.97
C ILE A 108 8.99 2.57 -1.57
N GLY A 109 9.53 1.53 -2.18
CA GLY A 109 9.12 0.15 -1.93
C GLY A 109 9.85 -0.82 -2.85
N ALA A 110 9.54 -2.10 -2.71
CA ALA A 110 10.04 -3.15 -3.61
C ALA A 110 8.89 -3.96 -4.19
N TYR A 111 9.05 -4.42 -5.42
CA TYR A 111 8.15 -5.35 -6.08
C TYR A 111 8.96 -6.47 -6.74
N GLY A 112 8.32 -7.63 -6.89
CA GLY A 112 8.90 -8.82 -7.45
C GLY A 112 9.16 -8.71 -8.95
N ASP A 113 9.93 -9.64 -9.49
CA ASP A 113 10.14 -9.80 -10.92
C ASP A 113 9.06 -10.64 -11.60
N ASP A 114 7.85 -10.58 -11.05
CA ASP A 114 6.65 -11.29 -11.46
C ASP A 114 5.58 -10.36 -12.08
N GLU A 115 4.51 -10.97 -12.59
CA GLU A 115 3.38 -10.24 -13.20
C GLU A 115 2.69 -9.31 -12.20
N GLN A 116 2.58 -9.75 -10.94
CA GLN A 116 1.97 -8.99 -9.85
C GLN A 116 2.75 -7.71 -9.54
N GLY A 117 4.07 -7.78 -9.59
CA GLY A 117 4.94 -6.63 -9.43
C GLY A 117 4.82 -5.63 -10.59
N GLN A 118 4.73 -6.14 -11.82
CA GLN A 118 4.47 -5.28 -12.98
C GLN A 118 3.10 -4.61 -12.90
N LEU A 119 2.07 -5.35 -12.47
CA LEU A 119 0.73 -4.80 -12.26
C LEU A 119 0.75 -3.69 -11.20
N PHE A 120 1.45 -3.89 -10.09
CA PHE A 120 1.60 -2.88 -9.05
C PHE A 120 2.25 -1.61 -9.58
N ALA A 121 3.43 -1.74 -10.19
CA ALA A 121 4.19 -0.60 -10.71
C ALA A 121 3.42 0.16 -11.79
N CYS A 122 2.76 -0.56 -12.71
CA CYS A 122 1.92 0.03 -13.74
C CYS A 122 0.74 0.79 -13.14
N ASN A 123 0.00 0.18 -12.20
CA ASN A 123 -1.16 0.81 -11.56
C ASN A 123 -0.80 2.10 -10.80
N MET A 124 0.33 2.10 -10.09
CA MET A 124 0.82 3.28 -9.39
C MET A 124 1.22 4.38 -10.38
N ASN A 125 1.96 4.02 -11.43
CA ASN A 125 2.42 4.97 -12.45
C ASN A 125 1.24 5.60 -13.24
N THR A 126 0.26 4.79 -13.66
CA THR A 126 -0.93 5.30 -14.36
C THR A 126 -1.83 6.15 -13.48
N SER A 127 -1.72 6.02 -12.15
CA SER A 127 -2.38 6.90 -11.17
C SER A 127 -1.60 8.20 -10.90
N GLY A 128 -0.55 8.49 -11.66
CA GLY A 128 0.28 9.70 -11.52
C GLY A 128 1.33 9.64 -10.41
N VAL A 129 1.52 8.48 -9.77
CA VAL A 129 2.52 8.33 -8.70
C VAL A 129 3.89 8.11 -9.32
N ASN A 130 4.88 8.88 -8.88
CA ASN A 130 6.27 8.70 -9.30
C ASN A 130 6.84 7.39 -8.73
N VAL A 131 7.07 6.41 -9.62
CA VAL A 131 7.57 5.07 -9.29
C VAL A 131 9.09 4.90 -9.42
N SER A 132 9.85 5.98 -9.69
CA SER A 132 11.32 5.90 -9.87
C SER A 132 12.08 5.36 -8.66
N ARG A 133 11.47 5.40 -7.47
CA ARG A 133 12.04 4.90 -6.20
C ARG A 133 11.51 3.51 -5.80
N LEU A 134 10.77 2.84 -6.69
CA LEU A 134 10.41 1.44 -6.53
C LEU A 134 11.54 0.54 -7.02
N ARG A 135 11.93 -0.44 -6.19
CA ARG A 135 12.99 -1.39 -6.47
C ARG A 135 12.40 -2.70 -7.02
N LYS A 136 12.72 -3.06 -8.26
CA LYS A 136 12.45 -4.41 -8.76
C LYS A 136 13.44 -5.38 -8.14
N LYS A 137 12.96 -6.49 -7.56
CA LYS A 137 13.79 -7.51 -6.92
C LYS A 137 13.42 -8.90 -7.41
N LYS A 138 14.36 -9.85 -7.33
CA LYS A 138 14.09 -11.27 -7.59
C LYS A 138 13.23 -11.85 -6.47
N GLY A 139 12.14 -12.53 -6.82
CA GLY A 139 11.20 -13.15 -5.88
C GLY A 139 9.78 -12.58 -6.00
N PRO A 140 8.82 -13.10 -5.21
CA PRO A 140 7.42 -12.79 -5.40
C PRO A 140 7.04 -11.40 -4.86
N THR A 141 6.07 -10.77 -5.50
CA THR A 141 5.33 -9.62 -4.97
C THR A 141 4.32 -10.09 -3.93
N ALA A 142 4.08 -9.29 -2.89
CA ALA A 142 3.09 -9.64 -1.88
C ALA A 142 1.69 -9.64 -2.49
N GLN A 143 0.83 -10.52 -2.00
CA GLN A 143 -0.55 -10.63 -2.45
C GLN A 143 -1.49 -10.73 -1.25
N CYS A 144 -2.73 -10.26 -1.41
CA CYS A 144 -3.77 -10.37 -0.39
C CYS A 144 -5.09 -10.75 -1.03
N VAL A 145 -5.72 -11.82 -0.55
CA VAL A 145 -7.13 -12.05 -0.86
C VAL A 145 -7.99 -11.20 0.07
N CYS A 146 -8.93 -10.47 -0.52
CA CYS A 146 -9.88 -9.60 0.16
C CYS A 146 -11.30 -10.08 -0.13
N LEU A 147 -11.89 -10.79 0.82
CA LEU A 147 -13.26 -11.29 0.73
C LEU A 147 -14.22 -10.26 1.27
N VAL A 148 -15.17 -9.83 0.44
CA VAL A 148 -16.15 -8.79 0.79
C VAL A 148 -17.52 -9.43 0.95
N ASP A 149 -18.08 -9.32 2.16
CA ASP A 149 -19.43 -9.81 2.44
C ASP A 149 -20.52 -8.86 1.90
N ALA A 150 -21.79 -9.26 2.04
CA ALA A 150 -22.95 -8.48 1.61
C ALA A 150 -23.07 -7.10 2.32
N PHE A 151 -22.45 -6.94 3.50
CA PHE A 151 -22.44 -5.70 4.28
C PHE A 151 -21.21 -4.83 3.98
N GLY A 152 -20.30 -5.30 3.12
CA GLY A 152 -19.07 -4.59 2.76
C GLY A 152 -17.92 -4.80 3.74
N ASN A 153 -18.06 -5.68 4.75
CA ASN A 153 -16.94 -6.03 5.61
C ASN A 153 -15.90 -6.82 4.81
N ARG A 154 -14.63 -6.57 5.11
CA ARG A 154 -13.52 -7.21 4.42
C ARG A 154 -12.82 -8.20 5.34
N THR A 155 -12.72 -9.44 4.89
CA THR A 155 -11.87 -10.46 5.49
C THR A 155 -10.62 -10.59 4.63
N MET A 156 -9.46 -10.33 5.22
CA MET A 156 -8.19 -10.20 4.48
C MET A 156 -7.23 -11.34 4.80
N ARG A 157 -6.59 -11.89 3.78
CA ARG A 157 -5.59 -12.97 3.89
C ARG A 157 -4.31 -12.55 3.16
N PRO A 158 -3.47 -11.71 3.79
CA PRO A 158 -2.23 -11.24 3.19
C PRO A 158 -1.13 -12.32 3.24
N CYS A 159 -0.55 -12.64 2.09
CA CYS A 159 0.66 -13.45 1.95
C CYS A 159 1.87 -12.51 1.83
N LEU A 160 2.57 -12.31 2.96
CA LEU A 160 3.68 -11.35 3.07
C LEU A 160 5.05 -12.01 3.29
N ALA A 161 5.10 -13.24 3.81
CA ALA A 161 6.32 -13.83 4.36
C ALA A 161 7.42 -14.05 3.32
N THR A 162 7.04 -14.43 2.10
CA THR A 162 7.96 -14.70 0.98
C THR A 162 8.18 -13.49 0.08
N ALA A 163 7.43 -12.41 0.30
CA ALA A 163 7.43 -11.27 -0.59
C ALA A 163 8.72 -10.45 -0.47
N VAL A 164 9.20 -9.96 -1.62
CA VAL A 164 10.33 -9.04 -1.64
C VAL A 164 9.96 -7.73 -0.96
N LYS A 165 10.90 -7.17 -0.19
CA LYS A 165 10.75 -5.88 0.49
C LYS A 165 12.03 -5.09 0.48
N VAL A 166 11.93 -3.77 0.60
CA VAL A 166 13.09 -2.91 0.91
C VAL A 166 13.48 -3.12 2.37
N GLN A 167 14.78 -3.21 2.63
CA GLN A 167 15.36 -3.30 3.96
C GLN A 167 15.86 -1.92 4.41
N GLY A 168 16.12 -1.78 5.71
CA GLY A 168 16.47 -0.48 6.30
C GLY A 168 17.84 0.05 5.85
N ASP A 169 18.77 -0.85 5.56
CA ASP A 169 20.12 -0.55 5.06
C ASP A 169 20.15 -0.18 3.57
N GLU A 170 19.13 -0.56 2.81
CA GLU A 170 18.97 -0.17 1.40
C GLU A 170 18.45 1.26 1.22
N LEU A 171 17.92 1.87 2.28
CA LEU A 171 17.41 3.24 2.23
C LEU A 171 18.57 4.24 2.23
N THR A 172 18.52 5.17 1.28
CA THR A 172 19.55 6.20 1.10
C THR A 172 18.99 7.60 1.32
N LYS A 173 19.85 8.58 1.57
CA LYS A 173 19.43 10.00 1.61
C LYS A 173 18.77 10.46 0.31
N GLY A 174 19.23 9.92 -0.83
CA GLY A 174 18.69 10.22 -2.16
C GLY A 174 17.21 9.82 -2.30
N ASP A 175 16.76 8.78 -1.60
CA ASP A 175 15.36 8.35 -1.63
C ASP A 175 14.41 9.43 -1.11
N PHE A 176 14.86 10.27 -0.17
CA PHE A 176 14.03 11.29 0.50
C PHE A 176 14.30 12.71 0.01
N SER A 177 15.36 12.89 -0.80
CA SER A 177 15.82 14.21 -1.21
C SER A 177 14.74 14.99 -1.97
N GLY A 178 14.54 16.25 -1.57
CA GLY A 178 13.61 17.22 -2.16
C GLY A 178 12.13 17.01 -1.80
N SER A 179 11.77 15.91 -1.15
CA SER A 179 10.42 15.69 -0.63
C SER A 179 10.17 16.43 0.68
N LYS A 180 8.90 16.70 1.00
CA LYS A 180 8.50 17.41 2.22
C LYS A 180 7.84 16.51 3.25
N TRP A 181 7.16 15.46 2.79
CA TRP A 181 6.45 14.52 3.65
C TRP A 181 6.79 13.08 3.30
N LEU A 182 6.90 12.26 4.34
CA LEU A 182 6.94 10.80 4.28
C LEU A 182 5.68 10.27 4.96
N VAL A 183 4.85 9.54 4.21
CA VAL A 183 3.70 8.79 4.72
C VAL A 183 4.11 7.32 4.85
N MET A 184 3.90 6.77 6.04
CA MET A 184 4.23 5.39 6.33
C MET A 184 3.24 4.80 7.32
N ARG A 185 3.19 3.47 7.38
CA ARG A 185 2.36 2.74 8.34
C ARG A 185 3.24 1.95 9.28
N PHE A 186 2.83 1.89 10.55
CA PHE A 186 3.43 1.03 11.54
C PHE A 186 3.21 -0.45 11.17
N GLY A 187 4.27 -1.24 11.21
CA GLY A 187 4.21 -2.69 11.09
C GLY A 187 5.31 -3.29 11.94
N ALA A 188 4.94 -4.10 12.93
CA ALA A 188 5.89 -4.69 13.89
C ALA A 188 7.04 -5.45 13.19
N PHE A 189 6.72 -6.15 12.10
CA PHE A 189 7.68 -6.93 11.30
C PHE A 189 8.59 -6.09 10.38
N ASN A 190 8.41 -4.77 10.34
CA ASN A 190 9.19 -3.84 9.52
C ASN A 190 9.83 -2.72 10.36
N LEU A 191 10.07 -2.97 11.65
CA LEU A 191 10.54 -1.95 12.59
C LEU A 191 11.89 -1.34 12.17
N GLU A 192 12.82 -2.15 11.67
CA GLU A 192 14.13 -1.67 11.21
C GLU A 192 14.03 -0.70 10.03
N VAL A 193 13.17 -1.03 9.05
CA VAL A 193 12.89 -0.17 7.89
C VAL A 193 12.23 1.13 8.34
N ILE A 194 11.29 1.04 9.28
CA ILE A 194 10.60 2.20 9.87
C ILE A 194 11.59 3.13 10.57
N GLN A 195 12.46 2.58 11.43
CA GLN A 195 13.47 3.34 12.16
C GLN A 195 14.49 3.98 11.20
N ALA A 196 14.98 3.23 10.21
CA ALA A 196 15.89 3.76 9.20
C ALA A 196 15.26 4.89 8.40
N ALA A 197 14.02 4.73 7.95
CA ALA A 197 13.30 5.75 7.19
C ALA A 197 13.07 7.02 8.02
N ILE A 198 12.61 6.90 9.27
CA ILE A 198 12.43 8.04 10.18
C ILE A 198 13.77 8.78 10.38
N ARG A 199 14.85 8.04 10.63
CA ARG A 199 16.18 8.61 10.83
C ARG A 199 16.66 9.38 9.59
N ILE A 200 16.52 8.80 8.39
CA ILE A 200 16.98 9.43 7.15
C ILE A 200 16.09 10.63 6.79
N ALA A 201 14.76 10.49 6.89
CA ALA A 201 13.80 11.57 6.66
C ALA A 201 14.16 12.80 7.51
N LYS A 202 14.45 12.60 8.79
CA LYS A 202 14.92 13.66 9.70
C LYS A 202 16.22 14.31 9.24
N GLN A 203 17.22 13.52 8.87
CA GLN A 203 18.49 14.03 8.33
C GLN A 203 18.30 14.82 7.03
N GLN A 204 17.18 14.65 6.32
CA GLN A 204 16.83 15.35 5.09
C GLN A 204 15.78 16.46 5.30
N GLY A 205 15.37 16.73 6.55
CA GLY A 205 14.35 17.74 6.86
C GLY A 205 12.95 17.38 6.33
N VAL A 206 12.66 16.09 6.17
CA VAL A 206 11.36 15.57 5.71
C VAL A 206 10.49 15.25 6.93
N SER A 207 9.27 15.79 6.95
CA SER A 207 8.28 15.52 7.99
C SER A 207 7.71 14.11 7.83
N VAL A 208 7.43 13.42 8.95
CA VAL A 208 6.90 12.04 8.93
C VAL A 208 5.46 12.01 9.42
N SER A 209 4.59 11.37 8.63
CA SER A 209 3.23 10.98 8.99
C SER A 209 3.17 9.47 9.16
N LEU A 210 2.88 9.01 10.38
CA LEU A 210 2.84 7.60 10.74
C LEU A 210 1.41 7.17 11.11
N ASP A 211 0.85 6.26 10.30
CA ASP A 211 -0.41 5.55 10.57
C ASP A 211 -0.13 4.34 11.48
N LEU A 212 -0.81 4.25 12.64
CA LEU A 212 -0.62 3.16 13.61
C LEU A 212 -1.36 1.84 13.27
N ALA A 213 -1.85 1.70 12.04
CA ALA A 213 -2.53 0.53 11.50
C ALA A 213 -3.89 0.23 12.16
N SER A 214 -3.91 -0.49 13.29
CA SER A 214 -5.14 -0.92 13.96
C SER A 214 -5.06 -0.72 15.47
N PHE A 215 -6.20 -0.77 16.16
CA PHE A 215 -6.26 -0.62 17.61
C PHE A 215 -5.49 -1.71 18.36
N GLU A 216 -5.50 -2.93 17.85
CA GLU A 216 -4.75 -4.07 18.38
C GLU A 216 -3.25 -3.82 18.26
N CYS A 217 -2.81 -3.27 17.11
CA CYS A 217 -1.44 -2.83 16.91
C CYS A 217 -1.07 -1.74 17.92
N VAL A 218 -1.88 -0.67 18.05
CA VAL A 218 -1.67 0.42 19.02
C VAL A 218 -1.53 -0.10 20.44
N THR A 219 -2.39 -1.04 20.84
CA THR A 219 -2.34 -1.68 22.15
C THR A 219 -1.01 -2.41 22.31
N PHE A 220 -0.67 -3.32 21.38
CA PHE A 220 0.60 -4.06 21.39
C PHE A 220 1.83 -3.13 21.48
N VAL A 221 1.90 -2.08 20.66
CA VAL A 221 3.06 -1.17 20.66
C VAL A 221 3.15 -0.28 21.90
N ARG A 222 2.03 -0.01 22.56
CA ARG A 222 1.99 0.68 23.85
C ARG A 222 2.46 -0.26 24.97
N TRP A 223 2.00 -1.51 24.97
CA TRP A 223 2.48 -2.54 25.91
C TRP A 223 3.98 -2.81 25.79
N CYS A 224 4.53 -2.81 24.57
CA CYS A 224 5.96 -3.02 24.33
C CYS A 224 6.82 -1.74 24.47
N GLY A 225 6.24 -0.59 24.82
CA GLY A 225 6.97 0.68 24.93
C GLY A 225 7.52 1.23 23.61
N ILE A 226 7.16 0.64 22.46
CA ILE A 226 7.67 1.04 21.14
C ILE A 226 7.14 2.43 20.76
N LEU A 227 5.89 2.74 21.08
CA LEU A 227 5.35 4.09 20.86
C LEU A 227 6.09 5.12 21.71
N GLU A 228 6.32 4.83 22.98
CA GLU A 228 7.08 5.73 23.87
C GLU A 228 8.52 5.87 23.40
N TYR A 229 9.16 4.80 22.91
CA TYR A 229 10.48 4.90 22.32
C TYR A 229 10.48 5.76 21.06
N LEU A 230 9.58 5.53 20.11
CA LEU A 230 9.47 6.34 18.89
C LEU A 230 9.12 7.79 19.21
N PHE A 231 8.23 8.02 20.16
CA PHE A 231 7.84 9.34 20.60
C PHE A 231 9.00 10.04 21.33
N ASN A 232 9.56 9.46 22.38
CA ASN A 232 10.66 10.07 23.13
C ASN A 232 11.91 10.29 22.28
N SER A 233 12.20 9.36 21.36
CA SER A 233 13.35 9.50 20.46
C SER A 233 13.13 10.58 19.40
N TYR A 234 11.87 10.94 19.08
CA TYR A 234 11.59 11.69 17.85
C TYR A 234 10.52 12.81 17.92
N TRP A 235 9.78 12.97 19.03
CA TRP A 235 8.63 13.86 19.22
C TRP A 235 8.98 15.34 19.18
N SER A 236 10.13 15.73 19.75
CA SER A 236 10.59 17.12 19.77
C SER A 236 10.98 17.68 18.38
N GLN A 237 10.80 16.90 17.30
CA GLN A 237 11.37 17.16 15.98
C GLN A 237 10.39 16.94 14.82
N GLY A 238 9.08 17.10 15.03
CA GLY A 238 8.10 17.23 13.93
C GLY A 238 7.53 15.94 13.34
N ILE A 239 7.42 14.85 14.12
CA ILE A 239 6.64 13.67 13.71
C ILE A 239 5.15 13.92 14.02
N LEU A 240 4.30 13.81 13.00
CA LEU A 240 2.86 13.74 13.17
C LEU A 240 2.44 12.27 13.25
N ILE A 241 2.05 11.81 14.43
CA ILE A 241 1.49 10.46 14.63
C ILE A 241 -0.04 10.58 14.55
N SER A 242 -0.65 9.87 13.60
CA SER A 242 -2.10 9.75 13.53
C SER A 242 -2.53 8.34 13.93
N ALA A 243 -3.35 8.27 14.98
CA ALA A 243 -4.06 7.05 15.35
C ALA A 243 -5.54 7.27 15.00
N LEU A 244 -6.07 6.54 14.02
CA LEU A 244 -7.50 6.52 13.78
C LEU A 244 -8.15 5.54 14.77
N PRO A 245 -9.03 5.99 15.68
CA PRO A 245 -9.83 5.05 16.46
C PRO A 245 -10.89 4.43 15.53
N MET A 246 -10.70 3.19 15.11
CA MET A 246 -11.82 2.39 14.62
C MET A 246 -12.76 2.15 15.80
N ARG A 247 -13.91 2.83 15.83
CA ARG A 247 -14.97 2.61 16.82
C ARG A 247 -15.38 1.14 16.78
N MET A 248 -15.22 0.42 17.90
CA MET A 248 -16.06 -0.73 18.17
C MET A 248 -17.51 -0.27 18.15
N ARG A 249 -18.35 -0.86 17.30
CA ARG A 249 -19.73 -1.06 17.71
C ARG A 249 -19.63 -2.01 18.90
N GLN A 250 -19.89 -1.50 20.11
CA GLN A 250 -20.29 -2.36 21.21
C GLN A 250 -21.42 -3.23 20.68
N GLN A 251 -21.16 -4.52 20.45
CA GLN A 251 -22.21 -5.51 20.53
C GLN A 251 -22.59 -5.53 22.01
N ASN A 252 -23.65 -4.79 22.35
CA ASN A 252 -24.31 -4.97 23.63
C ASN A 252 -24.86 -6.40 23.67
N CYS A 253 -24.63 -7.05 24.81
CA CYS A 253 -25.34 -8.26 25.24
C CYS A 253 -26.86 -8.09 25.12
#